data_AF-A0A5D3G5H3-F1
#
_entry.id   AF-A0A5D3G5H3-F1
#
_cell.length_a   1.000
_cell.length_b   1.000
_cell.length_c   1.000
_cell.angle_alpha   90.00
_cell.angle_beta   90.00
_cell.angle_gamma   90.00
#
_symmetry.space_group_name_H-M   'P 1'
#
loop_
_entity.id
_entity.type
_entity.pdbx_description
1 polymer ?
#
loop_
_entity_poly.entity_id
_entity_poly.type
_entity_poly.pdbx_seq_one_letter_code
_entity_poly.pdbx_strand_id
1 'polypeptide(L)'
;MSLSISTPTGSHRSSVNSYSQTRGKSANNTSSSENKLLSSHLLRAVPTETSATHVMSGKDRGAPPSNLWTGLYATYEKYPYFGRYDHDDWVAVIKAAMSGLGQSPLSIFDEVKDTGNGYNITMKDDFKLHISNDELALATHHAKFAGDDEGMLKDARFIFAIMNKRKHLEAQYNYRKIDYRTHIHQHSFGAVLSSSDYGISGYEGLKLLGLDYQLQHVWSQDVGNQVAVPAMKVFSSKRGMINDGFMENYGHKKKVPQWIESFIVLKAPHTSMPTPIAVPQISTPPTFTLEPLPPEGDVQADHELPELSAKRNGQKPDNLVTGFYTQRPFVFQGETSTHADVIKLLMSKFGQSPTDVFSNVKFAHNAYQVTFRDGFELTLSRDELEQAQQHSLFIGHDDGMIKDANFIFAAYIKRQQLQPPVRSFGQSFEAALIGNIDGRTVKNVLEGMGVSSSIKYMERAGDADGLTVLIGSNAGGLFYNGRLIKEGKNLPGDEKVHTHGYQLA
;
A
#
# COMPACT_ATOMS: atom_id res chain seq x y z
N MET A 1 -59.23 -3.66 -41.65
CA MET A 1 -58.62 -2.80 -40.62
C MET A 1 -57.28 -3.41 -40.30
N SER A 2 -56.25 -2.84 -40.91
CA SER A 2 -54.97 -3.50 -41.17
C SER A 2 -53.89 -2.57 -40.65
N LEU A 3 -53.09 -3.06 -39.70
CA LEU A 3 -52.08 -2.28 -38.99
C LEU A 3 -50.86 -2.02 -39.89
N SER A 4 -50.46 -0.76 -39.90
CA SER A 4 -49.49 -0.11 -40.76
C SER A 4 -48.04 -0.32 -40.29
N ILE A 5 -47.17 -0.63 -41.26
CA ILE A 5 -45.71 -0.59 -41.20
C ILE A 5 -45.25 0.77 -41.73
N SER A 6 -44.27 1.41 -41.08
CA SER A 6 -43.47 2.48 -41.69
C SER A 6 -42.06 2.48 -41.11
N THR A 7 -41.09 2.41 -42.01
CA THR A 7 -39.62 2.45 -41.85
C THR A 7 -39.08 3.87 -41.61
N PRO A 8 -37.84 4.00 -41.10
CA PRO A 8 -37.03 5.20 -41.37
C PRO A 8 -35.67 4.88 -42.03
N THR A 9 -35.43 5.56 -43.15
CA THR A 9 -34.13 5.92 -43.77
C THR A 9 -33.44 6.99 -42.90
N GLY A 10 -32.12 7.24 -42.82
CA GLY A 10 -30.92 6.88 -43.56
C GLY A 10 -29.82 7.92 -43.25
N SER A 11 -28.57 7.45 -43.09
CA SER A 11 -27.24 8.09 -43.33
C SER A 11 -26.61 9.22 -42.47
N HIS A 12 -25.45 8.86 -41.89
CA HIS A 12 -24.16 9.56 -41.65
C HIS A 12 -23.94 11.04 -42.04
N ARG A 13 -23.27 11.83 -41.16
CA ARG A 13 -21.81 12.13 -41.20
C ARG A 13 -21.37 13.10 -40.07
N SER A 14 -20.10 12.98 -39.73
CA SER A 14 -19.23 13.66 -38.76
C SER A 14 -19.03 15.19 -38.94
N SER A 15 -18.79 15.91 -37.83
CA SER A 15 -17.96 17.13 -37.84
C SER A 15 -17.23 17.37 -36.51
N VAL A 16 -15.92 17.58 -36.66
CA VAL A 16 -14.91 18.10 -35.74
C VAL A 16 -15.30 19.50 -35.24
N ASN A 17 -14.94 19.88 -34.01
CA ASN A 17 -14.66 21.28 -33.72
C ASN A 17 -13.58 21.47 -32.65
N SER A 18 -12.65 22.34 -33.04
CA SER A 18 -11.36 22.65 -32.46
C SER A 18 -11.41 23.87 -31.54
N TYR A 19 -10.41 23.93 -30.66
CA TYR A 19 -10.06 25.03 -29.77
C TYR A 19 -9.96 26.39 -30.48
N SER A 20 -10.45 27.45 -29.82
CA SER A 20 -9.97 28.81 -30.05
C SER A 20 -9.72 29.53 -28.72
N GLN A 21 -8.49 30.01 -28.57
CA GLN A 21 -8.06 30.97 -27.55
C GLN A 21 -8.53 32.36 -27.98
N THR A 22 -9.05 33.16 -27.04
CA THR A 22 -9.08 34.62 -27.17
C THR A 22 -8.50 35.26 -25.92
N ARG A 23 -7.43 36.00 -26.17
CA ARG A 23 -6.64 36.83 -25.26
C ARG A 23 -7.22 38.24 -25.30
N GLY A 24 -7.63 38.79 -24.16
CA GLY A 24 -8.03 40.18 -24.00
C GLY A 24 -7.27 40.82 -22.83
N LYS A 25 -6.49 41.86 -23.11
CA LYS A 25 -5.69 42.68 -22.18
C LYS A 25 -6.52 43.86 -21.61
N SER A 26 -5.94 44.52 -20.59
CA SER A 26 -6.21 45.87 -20.02
C SER A 26 -7.18 45.91 -18.83
N ALA A 27 -6.97 46.64 -17.73
CA ALA A 27 -5.92 47.57 -17.27
C ALA A 27 -6.04 47.78 -15.75
N ASN A 28 -4.96 48.25 -15.12
CA ASN A 28 -4.88 48.73 -13.74
C ASN A 28 -5.73 49.99 -13.49
N ASN A 29 -6.32 50.17 -12.29
CA ASN A 29 -5.94 51.19 -11.30
C ASN A 29 -7.03 51.49 -10.22
N THR A 30 -6.51 51.82 -9.03
CA THR A 30 -7.04 52.72 -7.97
C THR A 30 -8.16 52.28 -7.02
N SER A 31 -7.71 51.94 -5.80
CA SER A 31 -8.11 52.41 -4.46
C SER A 31 -9.39 53.22 -4.25
N SER A 32 -10.07 52.85 -3.16
CA SER A 32 -10.41 53.65 -1.96
C SER A 32 -11.90 53.73 -1.59
N SER A 33 -12.13 53.37 -0.32
CA SER A 33 -13.13 53.91 0.61
C SER A 33 -14.61 53.72 0.26
N GLU A 34 -15.31 52.92 1.06
CA GLU A 34 -16.30 53.40 2.04
C GLU A 34 -17.07 52.22 2.65
N ASN A 35 -16.86 51.98 3.93
CA ASN A 35 -17.94 51.73 4.89
C ASN A 35 -17.36 51.71 6.30
N LYS A 36 -17.48 52.86 6.96
CA LYS A 36 -17.16 53.08 8.37
C LYS A 36 -18.43 53.64 9.02
N LEU A 37 -18.60 53.29 10.30
CA LEU A 37 -19.63 53.67 11.29
C LEU A 37 -20.69 52.55 11.44
N LEU A 38 -20.87 51.92 12.60
CA LEU A 38 -20.83 52.46 13.97
C LEU A 38 -20.23 51.45 14.97
N SER A 39 -19.31 51.94 15.82
CA SER A 39 -18.97 51.35 17.13
C SER A 39 -19.54 52.24 18.22
N SER A 40 -20.01 51.66 19.32
CA SER A 40 -19.72 52.23 20.65
C SER A 40 -20.03 51.27 21.79
N HIS A 41 -19.05 51.18 22.69
CA HIS A 41 -19.12 50.76 24.09
C HIS A 41 -19.00 49.26 24.40
N LEU A 42 -17.75 48.83 24.66
CA LEU A 42 -17.30 48.39 25.97
C LEU A 42 -15.76 48.43 26.01
N LEU A 43 -15.22 49.53 26.54
CA LEU A 43 -13.83 49.62 26.97
C LEU A 43 -13.71 48.91 28.32
N ARG A 44 -13.01 47.77 28.35
CA ARG A 44 -12.51 47.18 29.60
C ARG A 44 -11.04 46.82 29.42
N ALA A 45 -10.25 47.30 30.37
CA ALA A 45 -8.81 47.25 30.56
C ALA A 45 -8.01 46.23 29.72
N VAL A 46 -6.95 46.73 29.09
CA VAL A 46 -5.84 45.95 28.52
C VAL A 46 -5.10 45.23 29.65
N PRO A 47 -5.01 43.90 29.68
CA PRO A 47 -3.91 43.21 30.33
C PRO A 47 -2.75 43.18 29.34
N THR A 48 -1.67 43.89 29.67
CA THR A 48 -0.35 43.63 29.10
C THR A 48 0.12 42.25 29.56
N GLU A 49 -0.30 41.22 28.85
CA GLU A 49 0.38 39.93 28.82
C GLU A 49 0.67 39.56 27.36
N THR A 50 1.96 39.40 27.10
CA THR A 50 2.57 38.94 25.86
C THR A 50 1.99 37.58 25.49
N SER A 51 0.87 37.56 24.76
CA SER A 51 0.28 36.32 24.23
C SER A 51 1.10 35.83 23.04
N ALA A 52 2.28 35.27 23.31
CA ALA A 52 2.90 34.35 22.38
C ALA A 52 1.96 33.14 22.26
N THR A 53 1.27 33.02 21.13
CA THR A 53 0.44 31.85 20.83
C THR A 53 1.31 30.60 20.86
N HIS A 54 1.30 29.89 21.99
CA HIS A 54 2.09 28.67 22.16
C HIS A 54 1.61 27.61 21.14
N VAL A 55 2.56 27.14 20.34
CA VAL A 55 2.36 26.27 19.16
C VAL A 55 2.00 24.82 19.55
N MET A 56 2.45 24.38 20.73
CA MET A 56 2.07 23.11 21.36
C MET A 56 1.13 23.37 22.55
N SER A 57 0.52 22.33 23.11
CA SER A 57 -0.18 22.45 24.38
C SER A 57 0.79 22.60 25.56
N GLY A 58 0.26 22.97 26.73
CA GLY A 58 0.99 22.95 28.00
C GLY A 58 0.92 21.61 28.73
N LYS A 59 0.57 20.52 28.05
CA LYS A 59 0.35 19.21 28.67
C LYS A 59 1.67 18.55 29.04
N ASP A 60 1.72 17.99 30.25
CA ASP A 60 2.93 17.35 30.78
C ASP A 60 3.38 16.16 29.93
N ARG A 61 4.70 15.94 29.91
CA ARG A 61 5.32 14.80 29.22
C ARG A 61 4.76 13.48 29.79
N GLY A 62 4.25 12.61 28.91
CA GLY A 62 3.69 11.32 29.29
C GLY A 62 2.21 11.36 29.74
N ALA A 63 1.59 12.54 29.84
CA ALA A 63 0.18 12.63 30.20
C ALA A 63 -0.73 12.19 29.03
N PRO A 64 -1.70 11.28 29.25
CA PRO A 64 -2.55 10.74 28.20
C PRO A 64 -3.58 11.78 27.70
N PRO A 65 -4.14 11.60 26.49
CA PRO A 65 -5.26 12.40 26.02
C PRO A 65 -6.47 12.32 26.95
N SER A 66 -7.12 13.46 27.19
CA SER A 66 -8.31 13.58 28.04
C SER A 66 -9.58 13.11 27.31
N ASN A 67 -9.63 13.34 25.99
CA ASN A 67 -10.78 13.03 25.16
C ASN A 67 -10.34 12.47 23.80
N LEU A 68 -10.21 11.15 23.72
CA LEU A 68 -9.76 10.47 22.51
C LEU A 68 -10.77 10.52 21.36
N TRP A 69 -12.06 10.74 21.62
CA TRP A 69 -13.10 10.59 20.59
C TRP A 69 -13.51 11.92 19.95
N THR A 70 -13.78 12.97 20.73
CA THR A 70 -14.19 14.27 20.19
C THR A 70 -13.16 15.38 20.40
N GLY A 71 -12.08 15.11 21.16
CA GLY A 71 -10.99 16.05 21.37
C GLY A 71 -10.18 16.36 20.11
N LEU A 72 -10.14 15.42 19.18
CA LEU A 72 -9.48 15.54 17.88
C LEU A 72 -10.22 14.63 16.90
N TYR A 73 -10.48 15.08 15.67
CA TYR A 73 -10.98 14.26 14.57
C TYR A 73 -10.69 14.96 13.25
N ALA A 74 -10.67 14.21 12.15
CA ALA A 74 -10.51 14.78 10.83
C ALA A 74 -11.81 15.48 10.40
N THR A 75 -11.71 16.54 9.63
CA THR A 75 -12.86 17.18 8.97
C THR A 75 -13.00 16.68 7.54
N TYR A 76 -14.24 16.62 7.07
CA TYR A 76 -14.57 16.27 5.70
C TYR A 76 -15.05 17.52 4.96
N GLU A 77 -14.35 17.92 3.90
CA GLU A 77 -14.83 19.00 3.02
C GLU A 77 -15.78 18.38 1.97
N LYS A 78 -17.05 18.77 1.99
CA LYS A 78 -18.12 18.18 1.18
C LYS A 78 -18.45 19.08 -0.04
N TYR A 79 -17.94 18.80 -1.26
CA TYR A 79 -18.50 19.11 -2.62
C TYR A 79 -17.41 19.19 -3.73
N PRO A 80 -17.66 18.87 -5.04
CA PRO A 80 -18.57 17.93 -5.69
C PRO A 80 -17.79 16.74 -6.33
N TYR A 81 -16.84 16.12 -5.63
CA TYR A 81 -16.21 14.88 -6.10
C TYR A 81 -16.16 13.83 -4.98
N PHE A 82 -16.55 12.61 -5.33
CA PHE A 82 -16.63 11.45 -4.44
C PHE A 82 -15.29 11.16 -3.72
N GLY A 83 -15.22 11.47 -2.42
CA GLY A 83 -14.62 10.65 -1.36
C GLY A 83 -13.17 10.19 -1.47
N ARG A 84 -12.19 11.08 -1.65
CA ARG A 84 -10.76 10.70 -1.64
C ARG A 84 -9.79 11.62 -0.87
N TYR A 85 -10.30 12.63 -0.14
CA TYR A 85 -9.45 13.69 0.43
C TYR A 85 -9.78 13.94 1.92
N ASP A 86 -9.51 12.94 2.76
CA ASP A 86 -9.73 13.02 4.21
C ASP A 86 -8.46 12.62 4.98
N HIS A 87 -8.36 13.08 6.24
CA HIS A 87 -7.23 12.83 7.12
C HIS A 87 -7.57 11.95 8.33
N ASP A 88 -8.62 11.14 8.24
CA ASP A 88 -9.06 10.24 9.32
C ASP A 88 -7.93 9.26 9.69
N ASP A 89 -7.22 8.74 8.67
CA ASP A 89 -6.01 7.91 8.82
C ASP A 89 -4.90 8.60 9.65
N TRP A 90 -4.64 9.87 9.35
CA TRP A 90 -3.59 10.64 10.02
C TRP A 90 -3.94 10.91 11.48
N VAL A 91 -5.21 11.25 11.75
CA VAL A 91 -5.70 11.42 13.12
C VAL A 91 -5.60 10.11 13.90
N ALA A 92 -5.96 8.98 13.29
CA ALA A 92 -5.88 7.67 13.94
C ALA A 92 -4.44 7.34 14.38
N VAL A 93 -3.46 7.56 13.49
CA VAL A 93 -2.03 7.39 13.78
C VAL A 93 -1.59 8.29 14.94
N ILE A 94 -1.95 9.58 14.88
CA ILE A 94 -1.59 10.55 15.91
C ILE A 94 -2.19 10.15 17.26
N LYS A 95 -3.46 9.73 17.30
CA LYS A 95 -4.12 9.28 18.52
C LYS A 95 -3.50 8.01 19.09
N ALA A 96 -3.11 7.05 18.25
CA ALA A 96 -2.41 5.86 18.71
C ALA A 96 -1.08 6.22 19.38
N ALA A 97 -0.29 7.12 18.76
CA ALA A 97 0.96 7.62 19.34
C ALA A 97 0.72 8.39 20.66
N MET A 98 -0.25 9.31 20.67
CA MET A 98 -0.60 10.09 21.86
C MET A 98 -1.10 9.21 23.01
N SER A 99 -1.87 8.16 22.71
CA SER A 99 -2.36 7.22 23.72
C SER A 99 -1.25 6.34 24.28
N GLY A 100 -0.32 5.89 23.43
CA GLY A 100 0.78 5.02 23.85
C GLY A 100 1.87 5.73 24.64
N LEU A 101 2.17 6.99 24.28
CA LEU A 101 3.33 7.71 24.78
C LEU A 101 2.99 8.94 25.62
N GLY A 102 1.81 9.52 25.44
CA GLY A 102 1.40 10.80 25.99
C GLY A 102 1.09 11.81 24.88
N GLN A 103 0.11 12.68 25.15
CA GLN A 103 -0.44 13.61 24.15
C GLN A 103 0.59 14.61 23.62
N SER A 104 1.41 15.16 24.51
CA SER A 104 2.38 16.20 24.17
C SER A 104 3.42 15.68 23.17
N PRO A 105 3.82 16.45 22.13
CA PRO A 105 4.89 16.08 21.21
C PRO A 105 6.22 15.75 21.91
N LEU A 106 6.44 16.32 23.11
CA LEU A 106 7.59 16.02 23.97
C LEU A 106 7.62 14.56 24.47
N SER A 107 6.49 13.86 24.40
CA SER A 107 6.37 12.44 24.77
C SER A 107 6.68 11.52 23.58
N ILE A 108 6.42 12.00 22.36
CA ILE A 108 6.52 11.22 21.13
C ILE A 108 7.94 11.31 20.53
N PHE A 109 8.54 12.50 20.56
CA PHE A 109 9.91 12.72 20.07
C PHE A 109 10.92 12.69 21.21
N ASP A 110 12.16 12.30 20.92
CA ASP A 110 13.24 12.27 21.92
C ASP A 110 13.77 13.68 22.20
N GLU A 111 13.80 14.54 21.17
CA GLU A 111 14.12 15.95 21.32
C GLU A 111 13.17 16.81 20.49
N VAL A 112 12.69 17.91 21.08
CA VAL A 112 11.99 19.01 20.41
C VAL A 112 12.62 20.30 20.92
N LYS A 113 13.47 20.91 20.08
CA LYS A 113 14.26 22.08 20.45
C LYS A 113 13.87 23.30 19.63
N ASP A 114 13.37 24.32 20.30
CA ASP A 114 13.08 25.63 19.71
C ASP A 114 14.40 26.30 19.27
N THR A 115 14.37 26.91 18.09
CA THR A 115 15.50 27.60 17.46
C THR A 115 15.19 29.07 17.16
N GLY A 116 13.99 29.55 17.47
CA GLY A 116 13.49 30.89 17.16
C GLY A 116 12.88 31.01 15.76
N ASN A 117 13.37 30.26 14.77
CA ASN A 117 12.83 30.20 13.40
C ASN A 117 12.10 28.88 13.09
N GLY A 118 11.92 28.02 14.09
CA GLY A 118 11.34 26.70 13.95
C GLY A 118 11.81 25.76 15.06
N TYR A 119 11.77 24.46 14.77
CA TYR A 119 12.13 23.40 15.71
C TYR A 119 13.09 22.38 15.11
N ASN A 120 14.12 22.02 15.87
CA ASN A 120 14.92 20.84 15.62
C ASN A 120 14.31 19.65 16.35
N ILE A 121 14.12 18.55 15.63
CA ILE A 121 13.47 17.34 16.12
C ILE A 121 14.44 16.17 16.02
N THR A 122 14.54 15.38 17.08
CA THR A 122 15.15 14.04 17.06
C THR A 122 14.06 13.01 17.36
N MET A 123 13.85 12.09 16.42
CA MET A 123 12.89 10.99 16.52
C MET A 123 13.51 9.77 17.21
N LYS A 124 12.67 8.82 17.60
CA LYS A 124 13.06 7.59 18.31
C LYS A 124 13.85 6.59 17.48
N ASP A 125 13.85 6.75 16.17
CA ASP A 125 14.66 5.98 15.22
C ASP A 125 15.89 6.77 14.76
N ASP A 126 16.35 7.73 15.57
CA ASP A 126 17.48 8.62 15.32
C ASP A 126 17.32 9.56 14.11
N PHE A 127 16.15 9.58 13.46
CA PHE A 127 15.89 10.52 12.38
C PHE A 127 15.86 11.97 12.91
N LYS A 128 16.61 12.85 12.26
CA LYS A 128 16.71 14.27 12.65
C LYS A 128 16.19 15.17 11.54
N LEU A 129 15.42 16.17 11.91
CA LEU A 129 14.95 17.19 10.98
C LEU A 129 14.84 18.56 11.63
N HIS A 130 14.83 19.59 10.79
CA HIS A 130 14.42 20.94 11.17
C HIS A 130 13.11 21.25 10.45
N ILE A 131 12.12 21.82 11.16
CA ILE A 131 10.88 22.35 10.57
C ILE A 131 10.77 23.84 10.90
N SER A 132 10.61 24.67 9.88
CA SER A 132 10.50 26.13 10.05
C SER A 132 9.10 26.55 10.53
N ASN A 133 8.99 27.76 11.09
CA ASN A 133 7.70 28.34 11.48
C ASN A 133 6.71 28.43 10.30
N ASP A 134 7.19 28.76 9.10
CA ASP A 134 6.36 28.85 7.89
C ASP A 134 5.85 27.47 7.45
N GLU A 135 6.69 26.45 7.48
CA GLU A 135 6.28 25.07 7.18
C GLU A 135 5.26 24.56 8.21
N LEU A 136 5.46 24.88 9.48
CA LEU A 136 4.55 24.50 10.54
C LEU A 136 3.17 25.18 10.40
N ALA A 137 3.15 26.47 10.05
CA ALA A 137 1.92 27.20 9.75
C ALA A 137 1.22 26.59 8.52
N LEU A 138 1.96 26.30 7.45
CA LEU A 138 1.42 25.70 6.23
C LEU A 138 0.79 24.32 6.52
N ALA A 139 1.50 23.45 7.25
CA ALA A 139 0.99 22.14 7.63
C ALA A 139 -0.24 22.23 8.54
N THR A 140 -0.27 23.21 9.45
CA THR A 140 -1.42 23.49 10.32
C THR A 140 -2.67 23.82 9.50
N HIS A 141 -2.55 24.68 8.48
CA HIS A 141 -3.64 24.99 7.56
C HIS A 141 -4.08 23.77 6.75
N HIS A 142 -3.15 22.90 6.35
CA HIS A 142 -3.44 21.70 5.58
C HIS A 142 -3.98 20.52 6.42
N ALA A 143 -3.83 20.54 7.75
CA ALA A 143 -4.14 19.38 8.60
C ALA A 143 -5.61 18.96 8.54
N LYS A 144 -6.56 19.88 8.30
CA LYS A 144 -8.00 19.59 8.28
C LYS A 144 -8.51 18.90 9.57
N PHE A 145 -7.94 19.26 10.73
CA PHE A 145 -8.33 18.72 12.04
C PHE A 145 -9.31 19.66 12.77
N ALA A 146 -10.31 19.06 13.42
CA ALA A 146 -11.26 19.70 14.33
C ALA A 146 -11.36 18.89 15.64
N GLY A 147 -11.99 19.45 16.67
CA GLY A 147 -12.04 18.84 17.99
C GLY A 147 -12.49 19.82 19.06
N ASP A 148 -12.88 19.31 20.22
CA ASP A 148 -13.22 20.12 21.41
C ASP A 148 -12.01 20.35 22.35
N ASP A 149 -10.88 19.67 22.12
CA ASP A 149 -9.65 19.83 22.90
C ASP A 149 -8.62 20.63 22.10
N GLU A 150 -8.60 21.96 22.33
CA GLU A 150 -7.67 22.90 21.69
C GLU A 150 -6.19 22.53 21.93
N GLY A 151 -5.86 21.96 23.09
CA GLY A 151 -4.50 21.49 23.38
C GLY A 151 -4.13 20.32 22.47
N MET A 152 -5.02 19.33 22.37
CA MET A 152 -4.82 18.17 21.50
C MET A 152 -4.74 18.56 20.02
N LEU A 153 -5.52 19.56 19.58
CA LEU A 153 -5.44 20.10 18.22
C LEU A 153 -4.08 20.71 17.90
N LYS A 154 -3.53 21.50 18.81
CA LYS A 154 -2.18 22.09 18.67
C LYS A 154 -1.12 21.02 18.55
N ASP A 155 -1.13 20.07 19.49
CA ASP A 155 -0.19 18.95 19.52
C ASP A 155 -0.29 18.11 18.22
N ALA A 156 -1.50 17.78 17.78
CA ALA A 156 -1.74 16.99 16.58
C ALA A 156 -1.25 17.68 15.30
N ARG A 157 -1.51 18.97 15.14
CA ARG A 157 -1.04 19.75 13.98
C ARG A 157 0.49 19.82 13.94
N PHE A 158 1.13 19.96 15.10
CA PHE A 158 2.58 19.92 15.22
C PHE A 158 3.15 18.56 14.78
N ILE A 159 2.58 17.47 15.29
CA ILE A 159 2.98 16.10 14.94
C ILE A 159 2.77 15.84 13.43
N PHE A 160 1.61 16.22 12.88
CA PHE A 160 1.30 16.08 11.46
C PHE A 160 2.30 16.82 10.55
N ALA A 161 2.72 18.02 10.96
CA ALA A 161 3.72 18.80 10.25
C ALA A 161 5.07 18.09 10.20
N ILE A 162 5.51 17.53 11.34
CA ILE A 162 6.76 16.77 11.45
C ILE A 162 6.72 15.50 10.58
N MET A 163 5.64 14.74 10.63
CA MET A 163 5.47 13.53 9.81
C MET A 163 5.62 13.84 8.31
N ASN A 164 4.95 14.90 7.85
CA ASN A 164 5.03 15.31 6.45
C ASN A 164 6.39 15.91 6.09
N LYS A 165 7.08 16.56 7.05
CA LYS A 165 8.44 17.08 6.83
C LYS A 165 9.43 15.93 6.67
N ARG A 166 9.34 14.89 7.49
CA ARG A 166 10.11 13.66 7.28
C ARG A 166 9.80 13.02 5.94
N LYS A 167 8.52 12.86 5.60
CA LYS A 167 8.09 12.32 4.29
C LYS A 167 8.69 13.10 3.12
N HIS A 168 8.75 14.42 3.22
CA HIS A 168 9.38 15.29 2.22
C HIS A 168 10.88 15.02 2.08
N LEU A 169 11.61 14.92 3.20
CA LEU A 169 13.05 14.67 3.20
C LEU A 169 13.42 13.26 2.73
N GLU A 170 12.67 12.23 3.15
CA GLU A 170 12.88 10.85 2.70
C GLU A 170 12.62 10.68 1.19
N ALA A 171 11.62 11.37 0.65
CA ALA A 171 11.32 11.36 -0.79
C ALA A 171 12.44 12.01 -1.61
N GLN A 172 13.08 13.06 -1.09
CA GLN A 172 14.26 13.68 -1.74
C GLN A 172 15.48 12.76 -1.75
N TYR A 173 15.60 11.86 -0.77
CA TYR A 173 16.77 10.98 -0.62
C TYR A 173 16.67 9.67 -1.41
N ASN A 174 15.47 9.22 -1.79
CA ASN A 174 15.25 7.90 -2.39
C ASN A 174 14.98 7.94 -3.91
N TYR A 175 16.05 8.02 -4.70
CA TYR A 175 16.01 8.08 -6.17
C TYR A 175 15.50 6.80 -6.88
N ARG A 176 15.30 5.68 -6.18
CA ARG A 176 14.92 4.38 -6.78
C ARG A 176 13.40 4.11 -6.78
N LYS A 177 12.58 4.99 -6.18
CA LYS A 177 11.11 4.91 -6.17
C LYS A 177 10.44 5.81 -7.23
N ILE A 178 11.12 6.04 -8.36
CA ILE A 178 10.63 6.87 -9.46
C ILE A 178 9.74 6.01 -10.36
N ASP A 179 8.43 5.98 -10.07
CA ASP A 179 7.37 5.62 -11.01
C ASP A 179 6.77 6.91 -11.60
N TYR A 180 6.06 6.82 -12.72
CA TYR A 180 5.52 7.98 -13.44
C TYR A 180 4.51 8.79 -12.60
N ARG A 181 3.82 8.15 -11.64
CA ARG A 181 2.91 8.82 -10.69
C ARG A 181 3.63 9.71 -9.66
N THR A 182 4.95 9.54 -9.49
CA THR A 182 5.74 10.24 -8.48
C THR A 182 6.22 11.64 -8.95
N HIS A 183 6.12 11.96 -10.24
CA HIS A 183 6.72 13.18 -10.82
C HIS A 183 6.04 14.50 -10.40
N ILE A 184 4.82 14.47 -9.83
CA ILE A 184 4.05 15.70 -9.49
C ILE A 184 4.24 16.11 -8.02
N HIS A 185 4.74 15.22 -7.15
CA HIS A 185 4.79 15.43 -5.70
C HIS A 185 6.18 15.82 -5.15
N GLN A 186 7.18 15.98 -6.03
CA GLN A 186 8.61 15.91 -5.67
C GLN A 186 9.32 17.24 -5.36
N HIS A 187 8.68 18.41 -5.48
CA HIS A 187 9.46 19.67 -5.50
C HIS A 187 9.19 20.65 -4.36
N SER A 188 8.17 20.45 -3.51
CA SER A 188 7.94 21.34 -2.38
C SER A 188 7.25 20.64 -1.21
N PHE A 189 7.44 21.19 -0.01
CA PHE A 189 6.72 20.75 1.17
C PHE A 189 5.19 20.84 0.99
N GLY A 190 4.69 21.87 0.30
CA GLY A 190 3.27 22.01 -0.04
C GLY A 190 2.73 20.91 -0.96
N ALA A 191 3.54 20.40 -1.89
CA ALA A 191 3.16 19.26 -2.72
C ALA A 191 3.06 17.96 -1.91
N VAL A 192 3.92 17.78 -0.90
CA VAL A 192 3.85 16.67 0.05
C VAL A 192 2.59 16.76 0.92
N LEU A 193 2.26 17.96 1.43
CA LEU A 193 1.00 18.20 2.15
C LEU A 193 -0.21 17.92 1.26
N SER A 194 -0.20 18.35 0.00
CA SER A 194 -1.28 18.04 -0.95
C SER A 194 -1.40 16.52 -1.21
N SER A 195 -0.28 15.79 -1.20
CA SER A 195 -0.30 14.32 -1.32
C SER A 195 -0.87 13.62 -0.07
N SER A 196 -0.89 14.29 1.09
CA SER A 196 -1.40 13.70 2.33
C SER A 196 -2.92 13.49 2.32
N ASP A 197 -3.63 14.22 1.44
CA ASP A 197 -5.06 14.06 1.21
C ASP A 197 -5.40 12.65 0.69
N TYR A 198 -4.46 11.93 0.05
CA TYR A 198 -4.67 10.54 -0.37
C TYR A 198 -4.69 9.53 0.80
N GLY A 199 -4.47 9.99 2.02
CA GLY A 199 -4.39 9.17 3.23
C GLY A 199 -3.05 8.46 3.38
N ILE A 200 -2.93 7.71 4.48
CA ILE A 200 -1.73 6.95 4.86
C ILE A 200 -2.17 5.66 5.54
N SER A 201 -1.39 4.58 5.48
CA SER A 201 -1.66 3.40 6.32
C SER A 201 -1.20 3.66 7.75
N GLY A 202 -1.80 2.96 8.73
CA GLY A 202 -1.39 3.09 10.13
C GLY A 202 0.09 2.81 10.33
N TYR A 203 0.62 1.76 9.69
CA TYR A 203 2.05 1.46 9.76
C TYR A 203 2.94 2.57 9.20
N GLU A 204 2.69 3.04 7.97
CA GLU A 204 3.53 4.07 7.35
C GLU A 204 3.46 5.38 8.14
N GLY A 205 2.30 5.72 8.72
CA GLY A 205 2.18 6.87 9.60
C GLY A 205 3.01 6.71 10.88
N LEU A 206 2.88 5.58 11.58
CA LEU A 206 3.65 5.31 12.80
C LEU A 206 5.17 5.24 12.54
N LYS A 207 5.57 4.77 11.36
CA LYS A 207 6.96 4.79 10.90
C LYS A 207 7.47 6.21 10.67
N LEU A 208 6.66 7.12 10.12
CA LEU A 208 7.03 8.54 10.00
C LEU A 208 7.23 9.23 11.36
N LEU A 209 6.75 8.64 12.45
CA LEU A 209 7.02 9.08 13.81
C LEU A 209 8.26 8.41 14.44
N GLY A 210 8.92 7.50 13.72
CA GLY A 210 10.07 6.73 14.22
C GLY A 210 9.69 5.64 15.21
N LEU A 211 8.45 5.15 15.20
CA LEU A 211 7.92 4.27 16.24
C LEU A 211 8.03 2.76 15.92
N ASP A 212 8.79 2.36 14.91
CA ASP A 212 8.82 0.99 14.38
C ASP A 212 9.08 -0.09 15.46
N TYR A 213 9.93 0.21 16.44
CA TYR A 213 10.28 -0.70 17.53
C TYR A 213 9.26 -0.74 18.69
N GLN A 214 8.27 0.14 18.67
CA GLN A 214 7.26 0.28 19.72
C GLN A 214 5.89 -0.24 19.30
N LEU A 215 5.78 -0.90 18.13
CA LEU A 215 4.49 -1.31 17.59
C LEU A 215 4.13 -2.72 18.05
N GLN A 216 2.99 -2.85 18.74
CA GLN A 216 2.39 -4.15 19.02
C GLN A 216 1.38 -4.47 17.93
N HIS A 217 1.59 -5.58 17.24
CA HIS A 217 0.58 -6.15 16.36
C HIS A 217 -0.56 -6.75 17.18
N VAL A 218 -1.80 -6.40 16.83
CA VAL A 218 -3.02 -6.94 17.43
C VAL A 218 -4.14 -7.03 16.40
N TRP A 219 -5.10 -7.93 16.62
CA TRP A 219 -6.37 -7.90 15.91
C TRP A 219 -7.33 -6.93 16.60
N SER A 220 -8.21 -6.30 15.83
CA SER A 220 -9.19 -5.32 16.34
C SER A 220 -10.10 -5.85 17.46
N GLN A 221 -10.39 -7.16 17.48
CA GLN A 221 -11.11 -7.82 18.57
C GLN A 221 -10.33 -7.87 19.89
N ASP A 222 -9.01 -7.84 19.83
CA ASP A 222 -8.09 -8.00 20.96
C ASP A 222 -7.52 -6.66 21.47
N VAL A 223 -7.92 -5.54 20.86
CA VAL A 223 -7.45 -4.20 21.22
C VAL A 223 -7.85 -3.82 22.65
N GLY A 224 -9.04 -4.25 23.10
CA GLY A 224 -9.58 -3.90 24.41
C GLY A 224 -9.68 -2.39 24.61
N ASN A 225 -9.23 -1.90 25.77
CA ASN A 225 -9.26 -0.48 26.13
C ASN A 225 -8.07 0.34 25.58
N GLN A 226 -7.16 -0.28 24.83
CA GLN A 226 -6.03 0.40 24.21
C GLN A 226 -6.46 1.10 22.92
N VAL A 227 -5.62 1.99 22.39
CA VAL A 227 -5.86 2.64 21.11
C VAL A 227 -5.00 1.99 20.05
N ALA A 228 -5.66 1.42 19.06
CA ALA A 228 -5.01 0.84 17.90
C ALA A 228 -5.33 1.62 16.62
N VAL A 229 -4.47 1.49 15.62
CA VAL A 229 -4.71 2.01 14.27
C VAL A 229 -4.68 0.84 13.29
N PRO A 230 -5.58 0.78 12.28
CA PRO A 230 -5.50 -0.24 11.24
C PRO A 230 -4.11 -0.28 10.59
N ALA A 231 -3.52 -1.47 10.50
CA ALA A 231 -2.14 -1.67 10.04
C ALA A 231 -1.95 -1.17 8.59
N MET A 232 -2.92 -1.47 7.74
CA MET A 232 -2.96 -1.12 6.33
C MET A 232 -4.16 -0.22 5.99
N LYS A 233 -4.21 0.26 4.75
CA LYS A 233 -5.37 1.03 4.27
C LYS A 233 -6.53 0.09 3.98
N VAL A 234 -7.25 -0.30 5.04
CA VAL A 234 -8.36 -1.27 4.97
C VAL A 234 -9.62 -0.52 4.50
N PHE A 235 -9.85 -0.48 3.19
CA PHE A 235 -11.01 0.15 2.50
C PHE A 235 -11.11 1.69 2.49
N SER A 236 -11.98 2.20 1.62
CA SER A 236 -12.21 3.64 1.45
C SER A 236 -12.87 4.34 2.66
N SER A 237 -13.32 3.63 3.70
CA SER A 237 -14.12 4.22 4.79
C SER A 237 -13.91 3.66 6.22
N LYS A 238 -12.85 2.87 6.47
CA LYS A 238 -12.57 2.25 7.79
C LYS A 238 -11.14 2.56 8.26
N ARG A 239 -10.93 3.80 8.70
CA ARG A 239 -9.61 4.42 8.76
C ARG A 239 -9.27 5.09 10.10
N GLY A 240 -10.29 5.37 10.91
CA GLY A 240 -10.12 5.94 12.24
C GLY A 240 -9.52 4.98 13.27
N MET A 241 -9.18 5.54 14.42
CA MET A 241 -8.65 4.77 15.55
C MET A 241 -9.63 3.68 15.99
N ILE A 242 -9.11 2.57 16.50
CA ILE A 242 -9.87 1.48 17.11
C ILE A 242 -9.64 1.50 18.61
N ASN A 243 -10.73 1.51 19.37
CA ASN A 243 -10.71 1.45 20.82
C ASN A 243 -12.03 0.85 21.31
N ASP A 244 -11.96 -0.11 22.23
CA ASP A 244 -13.12 -0.72 22.90
C ASP A 244 -14.16 -1.33 21.93
N GLY A 245 -13.70 -1.97 20.85
CA GLY A 245 -14.57 -2.57 19.82
C GLY A 245 -15.27 -1.56 18.91
N PHE A 246 -14.90 -0.28 19.00
CA PHE A 246 -15.37 0.78 18.12
C PHE A 246 -14.22 1.33 17.29
N MET A 247 -14.53 1.64 16.04
CA MET A 247 -13.71 2.41 15.13
C MET A 247 -14.26 3.82 15.05
N GLU A 248 -13.37 4.80 15.09
CA GLU A 248 -13.70 6.19 14.84
C GLU A 248 -14.02 6.44 13.36
N ASN A 249 -14.95 7.35 13.14
CA ASN A 249 -15.32 7.83 11.82
C ASN A 249 -15.70 9.31 11.97
N TYR A 250 -14.72 10.22 11.79
CA TYR A 250 -14.94 11.67 11.91
C TYR A 250 -15.58 12.08 13.27
N GLY A 251 -15.06 11.54 14.38
CA GLY A 251 -15.55 11.81 15.73
C GLY A 251 -16.78 10.97 16.15
N HIS A 252 -17.30 10.12 15.26
CA HIS A 252 -18.38 9.18 15.58
C HIS A 252 -17.86 7.77 15.82
N LYS A 253 -18.50 7.03 16.73
CA LYS A 253 -18.21 5.62 16.97
C LYS A 253 -18.97 4.73 15.98
N LYS A 254 -18.28 3.81 15.33
CA LYS A 254 -18.85 2.71 14.54
C LYS A 254 -18.34 1.38 15.07
N LYS A 255 -19.15 0.33 15.05
CA LYS A 255 -18.65 -1.00 15.41
C LYS A 255 -17.53 -1.41 14.46
N VAL A 256 -16.42 -1.87 15.02
CA VAL A 256 -15.30 -2.38 14.23
C VAL A 256 -15.56 -3.85 13.89
N PRO A 257 -15.29 -4.30 12.64
CA PRO A 257 -15.15 -5.73 12.37
C PRO A 257 -14.04 -6.32 13.23
N GLN A 258 -14.20 -7.56 13.68
CA GLN A 258 -13.27 -8.21 14.64
C GLN A 258 -11.90 -8.58 14.05
N TRP A 259 -11.80 -8.61 12.73
CA TRP A 259 -10.67 -9.12 11.96
C TRP A 259 -9.72 -8.03 11.42
N ILE A 260 -9.85 -6.76 11.82
CA ILE A 260 -8.94 -5.72 11.32
C ILE A 260 -7.58 -5.83 12.01
N GLU A 261 -6.55 -6.16 11.25
CA GLU A 261 -5.16 -6.10 11.68
C GLU A 261 -4.78 -4.66 12.08
N SER A 262 -4.19 -4.49 13.26
CA SER A 262 -3.98 -3.18 13.86
C SER A 262 -2.67 -3.09 14.64
N PHE A 263 -2.19 -1.86 14.84
CA PHE A 263 -1.04 -1.56 15.70
C PHE A 263 -1.45 -0.76 16.91
N ILE A 264 -0.98 -1.19 18.08
CA ILE A 264 -0.94 -0.39 19.30
C ILE A 264 0.47 0.17 19.46
N VAL A 265 0.59 1.41 19.91
CA VAL A 265 1.89 2.00 20.27
C VAL A 265 2.16 1.70 21.74
N LEU A 266 3.23 0.97 22.01
CA LEU A 266 3.71 0.71 23.35
C LEU A 266 4.53 1.87 23.91
N LYS A 267 4.48 2.03 25.23
CA LYS A 267 5.29 3.00 25.97
C LYS A 267 6.80 2.73 25.88
N ALA A 268 7.18 1.45 25.77
CA ALA A 268 8.55 1.01 25.60
C ALA A 268 8.62 -0.04 24.46
N PRO A 269 9.78 -0.21 23.81
CA PRO A 269 9.94 -1.23 22.78
C PRO A 269 9.62 -2.64 23.30
N HIS A 270 9.17 -3.50 22.40
CA HIS A 270 8.95 -4.91 22.72
C HIS A 270 10.26 -5.61 23.04
N THR A 271 10.29 -6.43 24.11
CA THR A 271 11.44 -7.27 24.46
C THR A 271 11.58 -8.53 23.59
N SER A 272 10.62 -8.80 22.69
CA SER A 272 10.47 -10.06 21.95
C SER A 272 10.74 -9.97 20.45
N MET A 273 10.97 -8.77 19.89
CA MET A 273 11.30 -8.67 18.47
C MET A 273 12.75 -9.13 18.25
N PRO A 274 13.02 -10.08 17.33
CA PRO A 274 14.39 -10.34 16.94
C PRO A 274 14.99 -9.06 16.37
N THR A 275 16.25 -8.79 16.74
CA THR A 275 17.05 -7.69 16.18
C THR A 275 16.87 -7.70 14.67
N PRO A 276 16.64 -6.54 14.01
CA PRO A 276 16.59 -6.50 12.55
C PRO A 276 17.82 -7.23 12.01
N ILE A 277 17.60 -8.27 11.20
CA ILE A 277 18.72 -8.93 10.52
C ILE A 277 19.43 -7.83 9.75
N ALA A 278 20.68 -7.57 10.11
CA ALA A 278 21.53 -6.66 9.37
C ALA A 278 21.44 -7.07 7.90
N VAL A 279 21.08 -6.14 7.02
CA VAL A 279 21.07 -6.39 5.58
C VAL A 279 22.44 -6.98 5.24
N PRO A 280 22.54 -8.24 4.76
CA PRO A 280 23.84 -8.79 4.42
C PRO A 280 24.45 -7.89 3.36
N GLN A 281 25.51 -7.17 3.72
CA GLN A 281 26.42 -6.63 2.73
C GLN A 281 27.00 -7.84 2.03
N ILE A 282 26.58 -8.10 0.78
CA ILE A 282 27.18 -9.13 -0.05
C ILE A 282 28.59 -8.66 -0.38
N SER A 283 29.52 -8.90 0.54
CA SER A 283 30.95 -8.72 0.33
C SER A 283 31.58 -10.09 0.09
N THR A 284 31.13 -10.75 -0.98
CA THR A 284 31.82 -11.76 -1.81
C THR A 284 30.79 -12.65 -2.50
N PRO A 285 30.97 -12.99 -3.80
CA PRO A 285 30.16 -14.03 -4.43
C PRO A 285 30.51 -15.39 -3.78
N PRO A 286 29.51 -16.21 -3.38
CA PRO A 286 29.79 -17.53 -2.85
C PRO A 286 30.33 -18.43 -3.97
N THR A 287 31.56 -18.90 -3.80
CA THR A 287 32.11 -20.02 -4.57
C THR A 287 31.56 -21.30 -3.97
N PHE A 288 30.63 -21.97 -4.67
CA PHE A 288 30.16 -23.30 -4.29
C PHE A 288 31.16 -24.35 -4.75
N THR A 289 31.72 -25.10 -3.80
CA THR A 289 32.39 -26.39 -4.06
C THR A 289 31.33 -27.47 -3.97
N LEU A 290 31.09 -28.20 -5.06
CA LEU A 290 30.15 -29.34 -5.07
C LEU A 290 30.75 -30.49 -4.26
N GLU A 291 30.07 -30.93 -3.21
CA GLU A 291 30.33 -32.24 -2.61
C GLU A 291 29.80 -33.36 -3.54
N PRO A 292 30.48 -34.52 -3.62
CA PRO A 292 30.05 -35.62 -4.49
C PRO A 292 28.74 -36.24 -3.99
N LEU A 293 27.82 -36.49 -4.92
CA LEU A 293 26.55 -37.16 -4.67
C LEU A 293 26.77 -38.53 -3.98
N PRO A 294 25.94 -38.90 -3.00
CA PRO A 294 25.94 -40.25 -2.45
C PRO A 294 25.52 -41.26 -3.53
N PRO A 295 26.03 -42.51 -3.47
CA PRO A 295 25.81 -43.50 -4.52
C PRO A 295 24.33 -43.88 -4.63
N GLU A 296 23.89 -44.06 -5.87
CA GLU A 296 22.56 -44.54 -6.24
C GLU A 296 22.20 -45.81 -5.47
N GLY A 297 21.30 -45.65 -4.50
CA GLY A 297 20.64 -46.72 -3.77
C GLY A 297 19.15 -46.44 -3.73
N ASP A 298 18.42 -47.28 -4.47
CA ASP A 298 16.98 -47.52 -4.47
C ASP A 298 16.03 -46.35 -4.79
N VAL A 299 15.53 -46.39 -6.03
CA VAL A 299 14.32 -45.72 -6.50
C VAL A 299 13.11 -46.30 -5.76
N GLN A 300 12.64 -45.64 -4.71
CA GLN A 300 11.29 -45.78 -4.13
C GLN A 300 11.07 -44.65 -3.10
N ALA A 301 10.02 -43.84 -3.10
CA ALA A 301 8.73 -43.90 -3.75
C ALA A 301 8.28 -42.48 -4.18
N ASP A 302 7.32 -42.42 -5.10
CA ASP A 302 6.48 -41.24 -5.31
C ASP A 302 5.91 -40.78 -3.96
N HIS A 303 6.58 -39.81 -3.33
CA HIS A 303 5.94 -39.05 -2.27
C HIS A 303 4.85 -38.24 -2.96
N GLU A 304 3.63 -38.76 -2.92
CA GLU A 304 2.41 -38.09 -3.37
C GLU A 304 2.45 -36.68 -2.81
N LEU A 305 2.64 -35.68 -3.68
CA LEU A 305 2.54 -34.27 -3.32
C LEU A 305 1.03 -34.01 -3.28
N PRO A 306 0.41 -33.97 -2.08
CA PRO A 306 -1.02 -33.77 -1.99
C PRO A 306 -1.35 -32.41 -2.59
N GLU A 307 -2.62 -32.15 -2.92
CA GLU A 307 -3.08 -30.82 -3.36
C GLU A 307 -2.47 -30.26 -4.67
N LEU A 308 -1.54 -30.96 -5.32
CA LEU A 308 -1.00 -30.59 -6.64
C LEU A 308 -1.65 -31.40 -7.75
N SER A 309 -1.54 -30.93 -9.00
CA SER A 309 -1.96 -31.73 -10.16
C SER A 309 -1.05 -32.94 -10.39
N ALA A 310 -1.41 -33.79 -11.37
CA ALA A 310 -0.56 -34.90 -11.81
C ALA A 310 0.49 -34.49 -12.86
N LYS A 311 0.48 -33.25 -13.35
CA LYS A 311 1.46 -32.80 -14.36
C LYS A 311 2.85 -32.76 -13.76
N ARG A 312 3.86 -33.26 -14.47
CA ARG A 312 5.26 -33.26 -14.02
C ARG A 312 6.21 -33.13 -15.20
N ASN A 313 7.49 -32.92 -14.92
CA ASN A 313 8.57 -33.02 -15.90
C ASN A 313 8.41 -32.03 -17.07
N GLY A 314 8.02 -30.79 -16.76
CA GLY A 314 7.91 -29.71 -17.73
C GLY A 314 6.67 -29.74 -18.62
N GLN A 315 5.69 -30.60 -18.33
CA GLN A 315 4.42 -30.63 -19.06
C GLN A 315 3.73 -29.27 -19.04
N LYS A 316 3.40 -28.75 -20.22
CA LYS A 316 2.82 -27.41 -20.37
C LYS A 316 1.32 -27.39 -20.03
N PRO A 317 0.78 -26.21 -19.67
CA PRO A 317 -0.67 -26.05 -19.54
C PRO A 317 -1.38 -26.32 -20.86
N ASP A 318 -2.49 -27.05 -20.82
CA ASP A 318 -3.25 -27.37 -22.04
C ASP A 318 -4.03 -26.15 -22.55
N ASN A 319 -4.43 -25.25 -21.64
CA ASN A 319 -5.18 -24.05 -21.98
C ASN A 319 -4.78 -22.83 -21.13
N LEU A 320 -3.91 -21.97 -21.67
CA LEU A 320 -3.48 -20.73 -21.03
C LEU A 320 -4.60 -19.67 -20.91
N VAL A 321 -5.66 -19.76 -21.71
CA VAL A 321 -6.74 -18.77 -21.72
C VAL A 321 -7.70 -19.04 -20.57
N THR A 322 -8.32 -20.22 -20.54
CA THR A 322 -9.41 -20.55 -19.61
C THR A 322 -9.07 -21.66 -18.62
N GLY A 323 -7.83 -22.17 -18.59
CA GLY A 323 -7.37 -23.15 -17.61
C GLY A 323 -7.55 -22.64 -16.18
N PHE A 324 -7.01 -21.46 -15.90
CA PHE A 324 -7.46 -20.62 -14.79
C PHE A 324 -7.39 -19.13 -15.16
N TYR A 325 -8.14 -18.28 -14.48
CA TYR A 325 -8.14 -16.83 -14.62
C TYR A 325 -8.84 -16.22 -13.39
N THR A 326 -8.91 -14.89 -13.33
CA THR A 326 -9.66 -14.18 -12.29
C THR A 326 -10.89 -13.53 -12.90
N GLN A 327 -12.01 -13.52 -12.19
CA GLN A 327 -13.13 -12.63 -12.49
C GLN A 327 -13.02 -11.41 -11.60
N ARG A 328 -13.09 -10.22 -12.19
CA ARG A 328 -13.27 -8.99 -11.42
C ARG A 328 -14.74 -8.85 -11.07
N PRO A 329 -15.17 -8.93 -9.79
CA PRO A 329 -16.43 -8.33 -9.42
C PRO A 329 -16.32 -6.83 -9.74
N PHE A 330 -17.38 -6.23 -10.29
CA PHE A 330 -17.41 -4.79 -10.49
C PHE A 330 -17.11 -4.12 -9.14
N VAL A 331 -16.06 -3.29 -9.11
CA VAL A 331 -15.71 -2.36 -8.03
C VAL A 331 -14.98 -2.99 -6.80
N PHE A 332 -13.64 -2.93 -6.81
CA PHE A 332 -12.73 -2.90 -5.64
C PHE A 332 -12.61 -4.11 -4.70
N GLN A 333 -12.51 -5.34 -5.21
CA GLN A 333 -12.00 -6.48 -4.42
C GLN A 333 -10.71 -7.02 -5.07
N GLY A 334 -9.72 -7.37 -4.24
CA GLY A 334 -8.30 -7.57 -4.56
C GLY A 334 -7.99 -8.09 -5.96
N GLU A 335 -7.05 -7.44 -6.63
CA GLU A 335 -6.65 -7.73 -8.00
C GLU A 335 -5.51 -8.77 -8.07
N THR A 336 -5.86 -10.05 -8.07
CA THR A 336 -4.90 -11.15 -8.30
C THR A 336 -4.62 -11.39 -9.79
N SER A 337 -5.15 -10.58 -10.72
CA SER A 337 -4.94 -10.80 -12.17
C SER A 337 -3.47 -10.70 -12.58
N THR A 338 -2.70 -9.77 -11.99
CA THR A 338 -1.26 -9.70 -12.23
C THR A 338 -0.54 -10.97 -11.78
N HIS A 339 -0.95 -11.54 -10.63
CA HIS A 339 -0.40 -12.80 -10.14
C HIS A 339 -0.77 -13.96 -11.08
N ALA A 340 -2.03 -14.03 -11.52
CA ALA A 340 -2.49 -15.04 -12.45
C ALA A 340 -1.70 -15.00 -13.78
N ASP A 341 -1.47 -13.80 -14.33
CA ASP A 341 -0.72 -13.65 -15.58
C ASP A 341 0.75 -14.03 -15.41
N VAL A 342 1.39 -13.63 -14.30
CA VAL A 342 2.77 -14.04 -14.01
C VAL A 342 2.87 -15.55 -13.79
N ILE A 343 1.93 -16.16 -13.06
CA ILE A 343 1.89 -17.62 -12.86
C ILE A 343 1.74 -18.33 -14.21
N LYS A 344 0.87 -17.86 -15.10
CA LYS A 344 0.77 -18.41 -16.47
C LYS A 344 2.06 -18.26 -17.26
N LEU A 345 2.76 -17.14 -17.13
CA LEU A 345 4.08 -16.95 -17.75
C LEU A 345 5.09 -17.98 -17.23
N LEU A 346 5.14 -18.19 -15.91
CA LEU A 346 6.02 -19.20 -15.29
C LEU A 346 5.65 -20.61 -15.75
N MET A 347 4.35 -20.95 -15.75
CA MET A 347 3.86 -22.26 -16.17
C MET A 347 4.13 -22.54 -17.66
N SER A 348 4.01 -21.51 -18.51
CA SER A 348 4.35 -21.62 -19.93
C SER A 348 5.85 -21.83 -20.12
N LYS A 349 6.69 -21.10 -19.37
CA LYS A 349 8.16 -21.20 -19.49
C LYS A 349 8.71 -22.52 -18.94
N PHE A 350 8.36 -22.88 -17.72
CA PHE A 350 8.98 -24.00 -17.01
C PHE A 350 8.15 -25.29 -17.09
N GLY A 351 6.84 -25.20 -16.96
CA GLY A 351 5.91 -26.33 -16.86
C GLY A 351 4.79 -25.98 -15.88
N GLN A 352 3.62 -26.61 -16.02
CA GLN A 352 2.45 -26.27 -15.21
C GLN A 352 2.67 -26.55 -13.71
N SER A 353 3.37 -27.63 -13.39
CA SER A 353 3.53 -28.09 -12.02
C SER A 353 4.33 -27.11 -11.17
N PRO A 354 4.01 -26.91 -9.88
CA PRO A 354 4.90 -26.20 -8.96
C PRO A 354 6.30 -26.81 -8.88
N THR A 355 6.43 -28.13 -9.10
CA THR A 355 7.72 -28.82 -9.20
C THR A 355 8.55 -28.38 -10.40
N ASP A 356 7.90 -27.85 -11.45
CA ASP A 356 8.57 -27.31 -12.62
C ASP A 356 8.86 -25.81 -12.45
N VAL A 357 7.99 -25.07 -11.76
CA VAL A 357 8.16 -23.62 -11.54
C VAL A 357 9.26 -23.33 -10.50
N PHE A 358 9.27 -24.05 -9.38
CA PHE A 358 10.28 -23.95 -8.33
C PHE A 358 11.48 -24.85 -8.63
N SER A 359 12.61 -24.63 -7.93
CA SER A 359 13.80 -25.49 -8.10
C SER A 359 13.65 -26.81 -7.34
N ASN A 360 12.92 -26.80 -6.22
CA ASN A 360 12.60 -27.99 -5.44
C ASN A 360 11.29 -27.81 -4.67
N VAL A 361 10.46 -28.86 -4.62
CA VAL A 361 9.24 -28.94 -3.80
C VAL A 361 9.19 -30.32 -3.16
N LYS A 362 9.15 -30.38 -1.83
CA LYS A 362 9.04 -31.62 -1.06
C LYS A 362 7.92 -31.51 -0.03
N PHE A 363 7.19 -32.58 0.21
CA PHE A 363 6.19 -32.64 1.27
C PHE A 363 6.74 -33.47 2.44
N ALA A 364 6.85 -32.87 3.62
CA ALA A 364 7.35 -33.52 4.83
C ALA A 364 6.73 -32.89 6.07
N HIS A 365 6.45 -33.70 7.09
CA HIS A 365 5.90 -33.23 8.37
C HIS A 365 4.63 -32.35 8.23
N ASN A 366 3.73 -32.73 7.31
CA ASN A 366 2.49 -32.01 7.00
C ASN A 366 2.67 -30.57 6.48
N ALA A 367 3.82 -30.28 5.86
CA ALA A 367 4.10 -29.00 5.21
C ALA A 367 4.93 -29.19 3.94
N TYR A 368 4.95 -28.18 3.08
CA TYR A 368 5.79 -28.15 1.89
C TYR A 368 7.07 -27.38 2.15
N GLN A 369 8.20 -27.99 1.81
CA GLN A 369 9.49 -27.31 1.71
C GLN A 369 9.66 -26.90 0.26
N VAL A 370 9.82 -25.59 0.03
CA VAL A 370 9.89 -24.99 -1.30
C VAL A 370 11.19 -24.23 -1.43
N THR A 371 11.94 -24.52 -2.49
CA THR A 371 13.14 -23.76 -2.87
C THR A 371 12.85 -23.03 -4.18
N PHE A 372 13.03 -21.71 -4.18
CA PHE A 372 12.88 -20.86 -5.36
C PHE A 372 14.08 -21.00 -6.28
N ARG A 373 13.96 -20.49 -7.52
CA ARG A 373 15.04 -20.57 -8.52
C ARG A 373 16.25 -19.70 -8.18
N ASP A 374 16.06 -18.69 -7.35
CA ASP A 374 17.14 -17.85 -6.81
C ASP A 374 17.71 -18.38 -5.48
N GLY A 375 17.33 -19.59 -5.07
CA GLY A 375 17.85 -20.25 -3.87
C GLY A 375 17.14 -19.85 -2.58
N PHE A 376 16.09 -19.01 -2.62
CA PHE A 376 15.30 -18.71 -1.43
C PHE A 376 14.49 -19.93 -0.98
N GLU A 377 14.53 -20.26 0.31
CA GLU A 377 13.85 -21.42 0.88
C GLU A 377 12.75 -21.00 1.85
N LEU A 378 11.63 -21.73 1.84
CA LEU A 378 10.55 -21.56 2.80
C LEU A 378 9.83 -22.87 3.12
N THR A 379 9.12 -22.85 4.23
CA THR A 379 8.14 -23.87 4.60
C THR A 379 6.74 -23.29 4.47
N LEU A 380 5.86 -23.96 3.73
CA LEU A 380 4.47 -23.58 3.49
C LEU A 380 3.54 -24.60 4.16
N SER A 381 2.69 -24.16 5.08
CA SER A 381 1.70 -25.05 5.71
C SER A 381 0.47 -25.27 4.83
N ARG A 382 -0.32 -26.31 5.15
CA ARG A 382 -1.60 -26.56 4.47
C ARG A 382 -2.63 -25.46 4.75
N ASP A 383 -2.64 -24.91 5.96
CA ASP A 383 -3.53 -23.79 6.32
C ASP A 383 -3.19 -22.52 5.53
N GLU A 384 -1.90 -22.24 5.30
CA GLU A 384 -1.46 -21.12 4.47
C GLU A 384 -1.85 -21.33 3.00
N LEU A 385 -1.77 -22.56 2.50
CA LEU A 385 -2.25 -22.91 1.16
C LEU A 385 -3.76 -22.73 1.03
N GLU A 386 -4.55 -23.15 2.02
CA GLU A 386 -5.99 -22.96 2.04
C GLU A 386 -6.37 -21.46 2.06
N GLN A 387 -5.70 -20.65 2.88
CA GLN A 387 -5.89 -19.20 2.89
C GLN A 387 -5.60 -18.58 1.52
N ALA A 388 -4.51 -19.00 0.87
CA ALA A 388 -4.19 -18.54 -0.47
C ALA A 388 -5.30 -18.90 -1.49
N GLN A 389 -5.85 -20.11 -1.42
CA GLN A 389 -6.97 -20.54 -2.28
C GLN A 389 -8.22 -19.70 -2.07
N GLN A 390 -8.58 -19.40 -0.82
CA GLN A 390 -9.77 -18.61 -0.50
C GLN A 390 -9.70 -17.17 -1.04
N HIS A 391 -8.50 -16.59 -1.12
CA HIS A 391 -8.32 -15.20 -1.53
C HIS A 391 -7.77 -15.01 -2.95
N SER A 392 -7.24 -16.04 -3.61
CA SER A 392 -6.73 -15.92 -4.97
C SER A 392 -7.84 -15.59 -5.97
N LEU A 393 -9.07 -16.04 -5.68
CA LEU A 393 -10.24 -15.97 -6.57
C LEU A 393 -9.96 -16.54 -7.98
N PHE A 394 -9.05 -17.51 -8.07
CA PHE A 394 -8.76 -18.23 -9.31
C PHE A 394 -9.93 -19.15 -9.65
N ILE A 395 -10.45 -18.99 -10.86
CA ILE A 395 -11.53 -19.81 -11.42
C ILE A 395 -11.11 -20.31 -12.80
N GLY A 396 -11.74 -21.37 -13.29
CA GLY A 396 -11.38 -21.95 -14.58
C GLY A 396 -12.00 -23.31 -14.79
N HIS A 397 -11.62 -23.98 -15.88
CA HIS A 397 -12.10 -25.31 -16.22
C HIS A 397 -11.06 -26.41 -15.94
N ASP A 398 -9.84 -26.04 -15.55
CA ASP A 398 -8.76 -26.97 -15.25
C ASP A 398 -8.46 -26.94 -13.74
N ASP A 399 -9.11 -27.84 -13.00
CA ASP A 399 -8.95 -27.97 -11.56
C ASP A 399 -7.50 -28.25 -11.14
N GLY A 400 -6.74 -28.97 -11.99
CA GLY A 400 -5.33 -29.25 -11.75
C GLY A 400 -4.48 -27.98 -11.85
N MET A 401 -4.70 -27.18 -12.88
CA MET A 401 -4.00 -25.90 -13.06
C MET A 401 -4.38 -24.88 -11.99
N ILE A 402 -5.64 -24.87 -11.52
CA ILE A 402 -6.07 -24.02 -10.40
C ILE A 402 -5.35 -24.40 -9.11
N LYS A 403 -5.24 -25.71 -8.81
CA LYS A 403 -4.47 -26.22 -7.66
C LYS A 403 -3.01 -25.78 -7.72
N ASP A 404 -2.36 -26.01 -8.85
CA ASP A 404 -0.96 -25.63 -9.08
C ASP A 404 -0.76 -24.11 -8.95
N ALA A 405 -1.68 -23.32 -9.51
CA ALA A 405 -1.63 -21.85 -9.45
C ALA A 405 -1.80 -21.33 -8.02
N ASN A 406 -2.73 -21.90 -7.25
CA ASN A 406 -2.92 -21.54 -5.86
C ASN A 406 -1.69 -21.86 -5.01
N PHE A 407 -1.03 -22.99 -5.27
CA PHE A 407 0.23 -23.33 -4.61
C PHE A 407 1.33 -22.31 -4.91
N ILE A 408 1.54 -21.97 -6.19
CA ILE A 408 2.56 -21.00 -6.60
C ILE A 408 2.26 -19.63 -5.98
N PHE A 409 0.99 -19.22 -5.95
CA PHE A 409 0.55 -17.99 -5.28
C PHE A 409 0.84 -18.03 -3.77
N ALA A 410 0.52 -19.13 -3.09
CA ALA A 410 0.77 -19.30 -1.67
C ALA A 410 2.27 -19.21 -1.32
N ALA A 411 3.13 -19.88 -2.10
CA ALA A 411 4.58 -19.80 -1.93
C ALA A 411 5.10 -18.37 -2.14
N TYR A 412 4.59 -17.65 -3.15
CA TYR A 412 4.90 -16.23 -3.33
C TYR A 412 4.50 -15.40 -2.11
N ILE A 413 3.27 -15.55 -1.60
CA ILE A 413 2.79 -14.84 -0.42
C ILE A 413 3.66 -15.16 0.81
N LYS A 414 4.01 -16.43 1.03
CA LYS A 414 4.89 -16.84 2.13
C LYS A 414 6.27 -16.20 2.00
N ARG A 415 6.81 -16.10 0.79
CA ARG A 415 8.05 -15.38 0.56
C ARG A 415 7.89 -13.88 0.83
N GLN A 416 6.80 -13.26 0.41
CA GLN A 416 6.51 -11.85 0.73
C GLN A 416 6.27 -11.64 2.23
N GLN A 417 5.84 -12.65 2.97
CA GLN A 417 5.76 -12.61 4.44
C GLN A 417 7.16 -12.60 5.05
N LEU A 418 8.02 -13.55 4.66
CA LEU A 418 9.34 -13.74 5.24
C LEU A 418 10.37 -12.69 4.80
N GLN A 419 10.21 -12.18 3.58
CA GLN A 419 11.06 -11.16 2.99
C GLN A 419 10.17 -10.06 2.37
N PRO A 420 9.49 -9.27 3.20
CA PRO A 420 8.55 -8.30 2.71
C PRO A 420 9.28 -7.15 2.00
N PRO A 421 8.76 -6.63 0.88
CA PRO A 421 9.34 -5.46 0.23
C PRO A 421 9.17 -4.19 1.07
N VAL A 422 8.24 -4.20 2.03
CA VAL A 422 8.02 -3.17 3.06
C VAL A 422 7.65 -3.88 4.36
N ARG A 423 8.31 -3.55 5.49
CA ARG A 423 8.20 -4.25 6.78
C ARG A 423 6.77 -4.55 7.27
N SER A 424 5.75 -3.74 6.92
CA SER A 424 4.34 -4.01 7.24
C SER A 424 3.73 -5.22 6.53
N PHE A 425 4.25 -5.64 5.38
CA PHE A 425 3.69 -6.77 4.63
C PHE A 425 4.07 -8.14 5.19
N GLY A 426 5.00 -8.19 6.14
CA GLY A 426 5.63 -9.45 6.57
C GLY A 426 5.11 -10.06 7.86
N GLN A 427 4.10 -9.47 8.50
CA GLN A 427 3.81 -9.76 9.91
C GLN A 427 3.01 -11.06 10.13
N SER A 428 2.20 -11.46 9.15
CA SER A 428 1.51 -12.75 9.09
C SER A 428 1.31 -13.18 7.63
N PHE A 429 0.94 -14.44 7.40
CA PHE A 429 0.63 -14.91 6.05
C PHE A 429 -0.55 -14.15 5.44
N GLU A 430 -1.61 -13.97 6.22
CA GLU A 430 -2.79 -13.22 5.81
C GLU A 430 -2.47 -11.75 5.54
N ALA A 431 -1.64 -11.09 6.36
CA ALA A 431 -1.19 -9.72 6.12
C ALA A 431 -0.39 -9.59 4.82
N ALA A 432 0.51 -10.56 4.58
CA ALA A 432 1.23 -10.64 3.31
C ALA A 432 0.27 -10.85 2.15
N LEU A 433 -0.77 -11.68 2.33
CA LEU A 433 -1.79 -11.92 1.33
C LEU A 433 -2.55 -10.64 1.00
N ILE A 434 -3.18 -10.00 1.99
CA ILE A 434 -3.99 -8.79 1.80
C ILE A 434 -3.13 -7.64 1.28
N GLY A 435 -1.88 -7.52 1.74
CA GLY A 435 -0.95 -6.50 1.28
C GLY A 435 -0.48 -6.69 -0.16
N ASN A 436 -0.57 -7.91 -0.71
CA ASN A 436 -0.10 -8.22 -2.05
C ASN A 436 -1.20 -8.31 -3.10
N ILE A 437 -2.47 -8.46 -2.72
CA ILE A 437 -3.59 -8.50 -3.66
C ILE A 437 -3.90 -7.14 -4.30
N ASP A 438 -3.36 -6.01 -3.81
CA ASP A 438 -3.53 -4.68 -4.40
C ASP A 438 -2.21 -4.02 -4.77
N GLY A 439 -2.14 -3.41 -5.97
CA GLY A 439 -1.09 -2.45 -6.34
C GLY A 439 0.28 -3.01 -6.71
N ARG A 440 0.42 -4.33 -6.89
CA ARG A 440 1.69 -4.94 -7.35
C ARG A 440 1.91 -4.76 -8.85
N THR A 441 3.09 -4.30 -9.23
CA THR A 441 3.52 -4.26 -10.62
C THR A 441 3.96 -5.66 -11.08
N VAL A 442 3.88 -5.93 -12.39
CA VAL A 442 4.34 -7.19 -13.00
C VAL A 442 5.79 -7.52 -12.60
N LYS A 443 6.67 -6.51 -12.65
CA LYS A 443 8.08 -6.66 -12.26
C LYS A 443 8.22 -7.08 -10.81
N ASN A 444 7.49 -6.44 -9.89
CA ASN A 444 7.55 -6.76 -8.47
C ASN A 444 7.08 -8.20 -8.20
N VAL A 445 6.11 -8.71 -8.94
CA VAL A 445 5.66 -10.10 -8.80
C VAL A 445 6.71 -11.06 -9.36
N LEU A 446 7.28 -10.80 -10.54
CA LEU A 446 8.35 -11.62 -11.12
C LEU A 446 9.59 -11.70 -10.23
N GLU A 447 10.03 -10.58 -9.65
CA GLU A 447 11.15 -10.55 -8.71
C GLU A 447 10.83 -11.36 -7.44
N GLY A 448 9.61 -11.21 -6.90
CA GLY A 448 9.17 -12.00 -5.74
C GLY A 448 8.96 -13.49 -6.04
N MET A 449 8.79 -13.87 -7.31
CA MET A 449 8.78 -15.26 -7.78
C MET A 449 10.19 -15.84 -7.96
N GLY A 450 11.24 -15.07 -7.67
CA GLY A 450 12.64 -15.54 -7.70
C GLY A 450 13.18 -15.76 -9.12
N VAL A 451 12.64 -15.08 -10.13
CA VAL A 451 13.06 -15.21 -11.54
C VAL A 451 13.75 -13.96 -12.07
N SER A 452 14.26 -13.09 -11.20
CA SER A 452 14.85 -11.79 -11.54
C SER A 452 15.92 -11.87 -12.64
N SER A 453 16.78 -12.88 -12.61
CA SER A 453 17.86 -13.08 -13.60
C SER A 453 17.36 -13.52 -14.98
N SER A 454 16.11 -13.97 -15.09
CA SER A 454 15.49 -14.42 -16.34
C SER A 454 14.54 -13.38 -16.93
N ILE A 455 14.31 -12.24 -16.27
CA ILE A 455 13.38 -11.21 -16.75
C ILE A 455 13.98 -10.49 -17.97
N LYS A 456 13.28 -10.55 -19.10
CA LYS A 456 13.58 -9.78 -20.30
C LYS A 456 12.50 -8.72 -20.51
N TYR A 457 12.91 -7.46 -20.56
CA TYR A 457 12.02 -6.36 -20.95
C TYR A 457 11.78 -6.38 -22.45
N MET A 458 10.52 -6.21 -22.85
CA MET A 458 10.09 -6.11 -24.24
C MET A 458 9.55 -4.71 -24.46
N GLU A 459 10.17 -3.96 -25.37
CA GLU A 459 9.67 -2.63 -25.74
C GLU A 459 8.36 -2.73 -26.53
N ARG A 460 8.29 -3.72 -27.43
CA ARG A 460 7.10 -4.08 -28.19
C ARG A 460 6.82 -5.56 -27.96
N ALA A 461 5.67 -5.87 -27.37
CA ALA A 461 5.25 -7.24 -27.12
C ALA A 461 5.13 -8.07 -28.41
N GLY A 462 4.87 -7.41 -29.55
CA GLY A 462 4.86 -8.03 -30.87
C GLY A 462 6.18 -8.65 -31.31
N ASP A 463 7.30 -8.14 -30.79
CA ASP A 463 8.65 -8.63 -31.14
C ASP A 463 9.09 -9.79 -30.24
N ALA A 464 8.26 -10.20 -29.28
CA ALA A 464 8.60 -11.26 -28.34
C ALA A 464 8.50 -12.63 -29.00
N ASP A 465 9.51 -13.47 -28.76
CA ASP A 465 9.51 -14.87 -29.17
C ASP A 465 8.83 -15.72 -28.08
N GLY A 466 7.54 -15.45 -27.83
CA GLY A 466 6.73 -16.17 -26.86
C GLY A 466 5.81 -15.30 -26.00
N LEU A 467 5.36 -15.90 -24.89
CA LEU A 467 4.38 -15.30 -23.99
C LEU A 467 4.97 -14.09 -23.26
N THR A 468 4.28 -12.95 -23.34
CA THR A 468 4.70 -11.70 -22.71
C THR A 468 3.61 -11.19 -21.77
N VAL A 469 3.96 -10.82 -20.54
CA VAL A 469 3.05 -10.14 -19.62
C VAL A 469 3.17 -8.63 -19.85
N LEU A 470 2.06 -7.97 -20.21
CA LEU A 470 2.03 -6.55 -20.54
C LEU A 470 2.10 -5.66 -19.29
N ILE A 471 2.77 -4.51 -19.41
CA ILE A 471 2.86 -3.48 -18.36
C ILE A 471 1.72 -2.48 -18.57
N GLY A 472 0.82 -2.33 -17.60
CA GLY A 472 -0.35 -1.44 -17.71
C GLY A 472 -0.90 -0.99 -16.37
N SER A 473 -1.61 0.14 -16.36
CA SER A 473 -1.87 0.93 -15.16
C SER A 473 -3.00 0.45 -14.25
N ASN A 474 -3.68 -0.69 -14.51
CA ASN A 474 -4.63 -1.35 -13.60
C ASN A 474 -5.24 -2.68 -14.15
N ALA A 475 -4.53 -3.39 -15.03
CA ALA A 475 -4.94 -4.74 -15.45
C ALA A 475 -3.87 -5.39 -16.32
N GLY A 476 -3.12 -6.33 -15.74
CA GLY A 476 -2.27 -7.23 -16.50
C GLY A 476 -3.04 -7.93 -17.62
N GLY A 477 -2.30 -8.32 -18.65
CA GLY A 477 -2.77 -9.19 -19.72
C GLY A 477 -1.59 -9.86 -20.39
N LEU A 478 -1.83 -11.02 -20.96
CA LEU A 478 -0.82 -11.82 -21.65
C LEU A 478 -0.91 -11.58 -23.16
N PHE A 479 0.20 -11.26 -23.78
CA PHE A 479 0.29 -11.18 -25.23
C PHE A 479 0.98 -12.43 -25.77
N TYR A 480 0.34 -13.08 -26.74
CA TYR A 480 0.86 -14.30 -27.37
C TYR A 480 0.33 -14.43 -28.80
N ASN A 481 1.21 -14.61 -29.77
CA ASN A 481 0.88 -14.84 -31.18
C ASN A 481 -0.14 -13.84 -31.75
N GLY A 482 0.07 -12.54 -31.53
CA GLY A 482 -0.81 -11.48 -32.03
C GLY A 482 -2.12 -11.32 -31.27
N ARG A 483 -2.30 -12.03 -30.14
CA ARG A 483 -3.54 -12.01 -29.37
C ARG A 483 -3.30 -11.57 -27.93
N LEU A 484 -4.30 -10.87 -27.38
CA LEU A 484 -4.35 -10.51 -25.98
C LEU A 484 -5.23 -11.51 -25.22
N ILE A 485 -4.63 -12.21 -24.27
CA ILE A 485 -5.32 -13.07 -23.32
C ILE A 485 -5.52 -12.26 -22.03
N LYS A 486 -6.77 -12.11 -21.61
CA LYS A 486 -7.13 -11.36 -20.41
C LYS A 486 -8.42 -11.88 -19.81
N GLU A 487 -8.43 -12.16 -18.50
CA GLU A 487 -9.64 -12.53 -17.75
C GLU A 487 -10.44 -13.67 -18.42
N GLY A 488 -9.74 -14.71 -18.87
CA GLY A 488 -10.38 -15.86 -19.54
C GLY A 488 -10.84 -15.59 -20.98
N LYS A 489 -10.54 -14.42 -21.55
CA LYS A 489 -10.93 -14.04 -22.91
C LYS A 489 -9.73 -13.93 -23.83
N ASN A 490 -9.96 -14.26 -25.09
CA ASN A 490 -9.01 -14.07 -26.17
C ASN A 490 -9.48 -12.89 -27.03
N LEU A 491 -8.70 -11.81 -27.03
CA LEU A 491 -9.03 -10.53 -27.63
C LEU A 491 -8.08 -10.21 -28.79
N PRO A 492 -8.53 -9.46 -29.82
CA PRO A 492 -7.65 -8.96 -30.87
C PRO A 492 -6.50 -8.14 -30.27
N GLY A 493 -5.27 -8.45 -30.70
CA GLY A 493 -4.05 -7.90 -30.11
C GLY A 493 -3.34 -6.86 -30.97
N ASP A 494 -3.86 -6.47 -32.14
CA ASP A 494 -3.12 -5.64 -33.12
C ASP A 494 -2.64 -4.30 -32.53
N GLU A 495 -3.44 -3.63 -31.70
CA GLU A 495 -3.01 -2.40 -31.01
C GLU A 495 -2.06 -2.66 -29.83
N LYS A 496 -1.96 -3.91 -29.34
CA LYS A 496 -1.11 -4.31 -28.20
C LYS A 496 0.28 -4.77 -28.63
N VAL A 497 0.51 -4.99 -29.93
CA VAL A 497 1.83 -5.27 -30.51
C VAL A 497 2.86 -4.23 -30.07
N HIS A 498 2.46 -2.96 -29.95
CA HIS A 498 3.32 -1.84 -29.57
C HIS A 498 3.41 -1.57 -28.05
N THR A 499 2.84 -2.43 -27.22
CA THR A 499 2.88 -2.24 -25.76
C THR A 499 4.10 -2.92 -25.14
N HIS A 500 4.62 -2.30 -24.08
CA HIS A 500 5.78 -2.80 -23.36
C HIS A 500 5.37 -3.95 -22.42
N GLY A 501 6.28 -4.89 -22.16
CA GLY A 501 6.00 -6.08 -21.38
C GLY A 501 7.25 -6.76 -20.82
N TYR A 502 7.04 -7.88 -20.12
CA TYR A 502 8.10 -8.76 -19.65
C TYR A 502 7.90 -10.18 -20.17
N GLN A 503 9.00 -10.79 -20.61
CA GLN A 503 9.12 -12.20 -20.99
C GLN A 503 10.19 -12.86 -20.11
N LEU A 504 10.17 -14.20 -20.02
CA LEU A 504 11.25 -14.98 -19.41
C LEU A 504 12.21 -15.54 -20.48
N ALA A 505 13.50 -15.23 -20.32
CA ALA A 505 14.60 -15.71 -21.15
C ALA A 505 14.82 -17.22 -21.01
#